data_AF-A0A7S1Q8I4-F1
#
_entry.id   AF-A0A7S1Q8I4-F1
#
_cell.length_a   1.000
_cell.length_b   1.000
_cell.length_c   1.000
_cell.angle_alpha   90.00
_cell.angle_beta   90.00
_cell.angle_gamma   90.00
#
_symmetry.space_group_name_H-M   'P 1'
#
loop_
_entity.id
_entity.type
_entity.pdbx_description
1 polymer ?
#
loop_
_entity_poly.entity_id
_entity_poly.type
_entity_poly.pdbx_seq_one_letter_code
_entity_poly.pdbx_strand_id
1 'polypeptide(L)'
;HKDGPKQGAISCRQGEESWKLWKAGTYGDISLSDGVVEYAKTHEELKGAFLTFQKDADQIYPGWKEKLGYTGESSVQAATFDWQKKAAAAAFVGATPARRESAVARRALDQSSRYADLSLQEEDLLKAGQHVLVAYIMKPKAGYDYLATAAHFAAESSTGTNVNVCTTDDFTKSVDALVYYIDPENEEMKIAYPNMLFDRNITDGRAMMCSVLTLTIGNNQGMGDVEYGKIYDIYFPPSYLRLFDGPSCSVIDMWRILGRGTSDGGLVVGTIIKPKLGLQPKPFGEACYGFWQGGDFIKNDEPQGNQVFCQMNECIPEVVKAMRACVKETGSSKLFSANITADDPAEMIARGKYVLSQFGPLSESCAFLVDGYVAGGTAMTVARRNFPKQFLHYHRAGHGAITSPQTQRGYTAFVHTKLSRVIGASGIHVGTMSFGKMEGDASDKNIAFM
;
A
#
# COMPACT_ATOMS: atom_id res chain seq x y z
N HIS A 1 -11.35 21.32 2.80
CA HIS A 1 -12.59 22.11 2.97
C HIS A 1 -12.22 23.58 3.10
N LYS A 2 -12.88 24.47 2.37
CA LYS A 2 -12.55 25.92 2.33
C LYS A 2 -12.66 26.60 3.70
N ASP A 3 -13.62 26.18 4.52
CA ASP A 3 -13.92 26.82 5.82
C ASP A 3 -13.05 26.28 6.97
N GLY A 4 -12.10 25.39 6.69
CA GLY A 4 -11.12 24.90 7.67
C GLY A 4 -11.16 23.39 7.93
N PRO A 5 -10.22 22.89 8.75
CA PRO A 5 -10.04 21.46 9.00
C PRO A 5 -11.20 20.83 9.79
N LYS A 6 -11.79 21.56 10.75
CA LYS A 6 -12.95 21.09 11.52
C LYS A 6 -14.15 20.82 10.62
N GLN A 7 -14.52 21.78 9.78
CA GLN A 7 -15.63 21.67 8.83
C GLN A 7 -15.37 20.55 7.83
N GLY A 8 -14.12 20.41 7.37
CA GLY A 8 -13.73 19.27 6.53
C GLY A 8 -13.97 17.92 7.22
N ALA A 9 -13.57 17.78 8.49
CA ALA A 9 -13.81 16.55 9.22
C ALA A 9 -15.31 16.25 9.42
N ILE A 10 -16.11 17.27 9.73
CA ILE A 10 -17.57 17.15 9.86
C ILE A 10 -18.19 16.71 8.52
N SER A 11 -17.78 17.32 7.41
CA SER A 11 -18.27 16.97 6.07
C SER A 11 -17.98 15.51 5.68
N CYS A 12 -16.84 14.93 6.09
CA CYS A 12 -16.54 13.51 5.87
C CYS A 12 -17.50 12.59 6.65
N ARG A 13 -17.83 12.94 7.90
CA ARG A 13 -18.79 12.18 8.71
C ARG A 13 -20.19 12.26 8.14
N GLN A 14 -20.61 13.47 7.75
CA GLN A 14 -21.86 13.70 7.03
C GLN A 14 -21.93 12.91 5.72
N GLY A 15 -20.82 12.72 5.02
CA GLY A 15 -20.72 11.82 3.86
C GLY A 15 -21.07 10.37 4.20
N GLU A 16 -20.49 9.81 5.27
CA GLU A 16 -20.82 8.45 5.74
C GLU A 16 -22.30 8.35 6.17
N GLU A 17 -22.81 9.32 6.91
CA GLU A 17 -24.21 9.37 7.36
C GLU A 17 -25.18 9.40 6.18
N SER A 18 -24.88 10.23 5.16
CA SER A 18 -25.68 10.31 3.93
C SER A 18 -25.75 8.96 3.21
N TRP A 19 -24.61 8.23 3.13
CA TRP A 19 -24.57 6.90 2.54
C TRP A 19 -25.37 5.88 3.37
N LYS A 20 -25.28 5.92 4.70
CA LYS A 20 -26.05 5.05 5.59
C LYS A 20 -27.55 5.27 5.44
N LEU A 21 -28.00 6.53 5.37
CA LEU A 21 -29.41 6.88 5.17
C LEU A 21 -29.91 6.46 3.80
N TRP A 22 -29.13 6.69 2.74
CA TRP A 22 -29.46 6.20 1.40
C TRP A 22 -29.59 4.67 1.38
N LYS A 23 -28.63 3.94 1.96
CA LYS A 23 -28.64 2.48 2.03
C LYS A 23 -29.84 1.94 2.84
N ALA A 24 -30.34 2.69 3.82
CA ALA A 24 -31.53 2.36 4.59
C ALA A 24 -32.85 2.68 3.85
N GLY A 25 -32.80 3.24 2.64
CA GLY A 25 -33.99 3.59 1.85
C GLY A 25 -34.68 4.88 2.30
N THR A 26 -34.02 5.71 3.13
CA THR A 26 -34.61 6.96 3.67
C THR A 26 -35.12 7.90 2.58
N TYR A 27 -34.49 7.89 1.41
CA TYR A 27 -34.83 8.77 0.29
C TYR A 27 -35.68 8.10 -0.81
N GLY A 28 -36.22 6.90 -0.55
CA GLY A 28 -36.93 6.12 -1.56
C GLY A 28 -36.00 5.60 -2.66
N ASP A 29 -36.53 5.50 -3.88
CA ASP A 29 -35.84 4.92 -5.04
C ASP A 29 -35.09 6.01 -5.84
N ILE A 30 -34.04 6.56 -5.22
CA ILE A 30 -33.13 7.51 -5.88
C ILE A 30 -31.71 6.96 -5.92
N SER A 31 -30.90 7.50 -6.84
CA SER A 31 -29.49 7.14 -6.95
C SER A 31 -28.72 7.52 -5.67
N LEU A 32 -27.59 6.86 -5.40
CA LEU A 32 -26.70 7.25 -4.29
C LEU A 32 -26.27 8.72 -4.42
N SER A 33 -25.92 9.14 -5.64
CA SER A 33 -25.52 10.53 -5.90
C SER A 33 -26.63 11.52 -5.52
N ASP A 34 -27.88 11.22 -5.87
CA ASP A 34 -29.02 12.08 -5.50
C ASP A 34 -29.28 12.04 -3.99
N GLY A 35 -29.16 10.87 -3.35
CA GLY A 35 -29.29 10.74 -1.89
C GLY A 35 -28.28 11.59 -1.11
N VAL A 36 -27.03 11.63 -1.56
CA VAL A 36 -25.99 12.49 -0.97
C VAL A 36 -26.34 13.97 -1.16
N VAL A 37 -26.85 14.36 -2.34
CA VAL A 37 -27.28 15.75 -2.61
C VAL A 37 -28.49 16.13 -1.77
N GLU A 38 -29.47 15.24 -1.59
CA GLU A 38 -30.62 15.46 -0.70
C GLU A 38 -30.17 15.68 0.75
N TYR A 39 -29.24 14.87 1.26
CA TYR A 39 -28.67 15.08 2.59
C TYR A 39 -27.99 16.44 2.72
N ALA A 40 -27.20 16.83 1.71
CA ALA A 40 -26.45 18.09 1.69
C ALA A 40 -27.34 19.35 1.74
N LYS A 41 -28.63 19.27 1.37
CA LYS A 41 -29.56 20.43 1.47
C LYS A 41 -29.74 20.96 2.89
N THR A 42 -29.53 20.10 3.90
CA THR A 42 -29.74 20.43 5.32
C THR A 42 -28.45 20.40 6.14
N HIS A 43 -27.30 20.10 5.51
CA HIS A 43 -26.02 19.90 6.17
C HIS A 43 -24.97 20.82 5.55
N GLU A 44 -24.73 21.97 6.20
CA GLU A 44 -23.90 23.06 5.66
C GLU A 44 -22.44 22.66 5.41
N GLU A 45 -21.85 21.79 6.24
CA GLU A 45 -20.46 21.36 6.01
C GLU A 45 -20.33 20.42 4.81
N LEU A 46 -21.28 19.49 4.60
CA LEU A 46 -21.30 18.66 3.41
C LEU A 46 -21.55 19.52 2.17
N LYS A 47 -22.52 20.45 2.24
CA LYS A 47 -22.77 21.43 1.19
C LYS A 47 -21.52 22.26 0.86
N GLY A 48 -20.77 22.68 1.89
CA GLY A 48 -19.49 23.38 1.76
C GLY A 48 -18.39 22.53 1.10
N ALA A 49 -18.44 21.21 1.23
CA ALA A 49 -17.52 20.31 0.54
C ALA A 49 -17.75 20.31 -0.98
N PHE A 50 -19.01 20.30 -1.45
CA PHE A 50 -19.32 20.45 -2.88
C PHE A 50 -18.72 21.74 -3.46
N LEU A 51 -18.82 22.85 -2.73
CA LEU A 51 -18.20 24.13 -3.11
C LEU A 51 -16.68 24.12 -3.08
N THR A 52 -16.08 23.36 -2.16
CA THR A 52 -14.62 23.23 -2.07
C THR A 52 -14.06 22.44 -3.25
N PHE A 53 -14.75 21.38 -3.65
CA PHE A 53 -14.29 20.40 -4.64
C PHE A 53 -15.19 20.40 -5.88
N GLN A 54 -15.47 21.57 -6.45
CA GLN A 54 -16.47 21.73 -7.52
C GLN A 54 -16.19 20.85 -8.73
N LYS A 55 -14.92 20.68 -9.12
CA LYS A 55 -14.55 19.84 -10.26
C LYS A 55 -14.99 18.39 -10.06
N ASP A 56 -14.69 17.82 -8.89
CA ASP A 56 -15.07 16.45 -8.56
C ASP A 56 -16.59 16.36 -8.37
N ALA A 57 -17.21 17.38 -7.77
CA ALA A 57 -18.64 17.45 -7.57
C ALA A 57 -19.43 17.48 -8.89
N ASP A 58 -18.98 18.26 -9.87
CA ASP A 58 -19.57 18.36 -11.21
C ASP A 58 -19.50 16.99 -11.94
N GLN A 59 -18.42 16.23 -11.72
CA GLN A 59 -18.23 14.92 -12.33
C GLN A 59 -19.05 13.81 -11.65
N ILE A 60 -19.13 13.81 -10.31
CA ILE A 60 -19.73 12.71 -9.53
C ILE A 60 -21.23 12.95 -9.26
N TYR A 61 -21.66 14.21 -9.18
CA TYR A 61 -23.02 14.61 -8.83
C TYR A 61 -23.60 15.61 -9.86
N PRO A 62 -23.96 15.17 -11.08
CA PRO A 62 -24.48 16.06 -12.10
C PRO A 62 -25.70 16.87 -11.62
N GLY A 63 -25.68 18.18 -11.88
CA GLY A 63 -26.74 19.12 -11.49
C GLY A 63 -26.80 19.45 -9.99
N TRP A 64 -25.75 19.15 -9.21
CA TRP A 64 -25.73 19.47 -7.78
C TRP A 64 -25.88 20.98 -7.52
N LYS A 65 -25.40 21.84 -8.43
CA LYS A 65 -25.47 23.30 -8.29
C LYS A 65 -26.92 23.77 -8.26
N GLU A 66 -27.76 23.36 -9.21
CA GLU A 66 -29.18 23.73 -9.17
C GLU A 66 -29.88 23.11 -7.95
N LYS A 67 -29.60 21.83 -7.67
CA LYS A 67 -30.23 21.09 -6.55
C LYS A 67 -29.90 21.68 -5.18
N LEU A 68 -28.73 22.30 -5.01
CA LEU A 68 -28.28 22.93 -3.76
C LEU A 68 -28.46 24.47 -3.75
N GLY A 69 -29.08 25.04 -4.78
CA GLY A 69 -29.42 26.46 -4.86
C GLY A 69 -28.27 27.38 -5.24
N TYR A 70 -27.27 26.89 -5.98
CA TYR A 70 -26.15 27.66 -6.51
C TYR A 70 -26.44 28.10 -7.96
N THR A 71 -26.94 29.32 -8.13
CA THR A 71 -27.30 29.91 -9.44
C THR A 71 -26.30 30.95 -9.92
N GLY A 72 -25.00 30.62 -9.94
CA GLY A 72 -23.95 31.54 -10.41
C GLY A 72 -22.91 30.83 -11.28
N GLU A 73 -22.52 31.47 -12.40
CA GLU A 73 -21.35 31.06 -13.18
C GLU A 73 -20.08 31.18 -12.32
N SER A 74 -19.55 30.05 -11.89
CA SER A 74 -18.22 29.98 -11.30
C SER A 74 -17.18 30.17 -12.40
N SER A 75 -16.59 31.36 -12.47
CA SER A 75 -15.40 31.68 -13.26
C SER A 75 -14.14 31.01 -12.69
N VAL A 76 -14.10 29.68 -12.78
CA VAL A 76 -12.85 28.94 -12.72
C VAL A 76 -12.77 28.17 -14.03
N GLN A 77 -12.00 28.71 -14.98
CA GLN A 77 -11.72 28.02 -16.23
C GLN A 77 -11.25 26.60 -15.92
N ALA A 78 -11.93 25.63 -16.52
CA ALA A 78 -11.53 24.24 -16.50
C ALA A 78 -10.08 24.15 -16.98
N ALA A 79 -9.16 23.78 -16.08
CA ALA A 79 -8.00 23.03 -16.53
C ALA A 79 -8.53 21.67 -16.97
N THR A 80 -8.77 21.55 -18.27
CA THR A 80 -9.02 20.27 -18.95
C THR A 80 -7.85 19.35 -18.62
N PHE A 81 -8.11 18.33 -17.81
CA PHE A 81 -7.19 17.21 -17.66
C PHE A 81 -7.85 16.04 -18.36
N ASP A 82 -7.45 15.86 -19.61
CA ASP A 82 -7.90 14.79 -20.49
C ASP A 82 -7.31 13.46 -20.01
N TRP A 83 -8.19 12.50 -19.68
CA TRP A 83 -7.80 11.13 -19.34
C TRP A 83 -7.60 10.25 -20.59
N GLN A 84 -7.76 10.77 -21.81
CA GLN A 84 -7.34 10.07 -23.02
C GLN A 84 -5.81 10.21 -23.23
N LYS A 85 -5.03 9.51 -22.40
CA LYS A 85 -3.73 9.04 -22.87
C LYS A 85 -3.97 7.93 -23.89
N LYS A 86 -4.19 8.31 -25.14
CA LYS A 86 -3.77 7.47 -26.27
C LYS A 86 -2.28 7.26 -26.13
N ALA A 87 -1.89 5.99 -26.20
CA ALA A 87 -0.51 5.53 -26.28
C ALA A 87 0.30 6.37 -27.28
N ALA A 88 1.22 7.16 -26.78
CA ALA A 88 2.29 7.78 -27.57
C ALA A 88 3.51 7.99 -26.65
N ALA A 89 4.01 6.91 -26.07
CA ALA A 89 5.37 6.85 -25.55
C ALA A 89 6.19 5.95 -26.48
N ALA A 90 6.36 6.42 -27.72
CA ALA A 90 7.28 5.84 -28.68
C ALA A 90 7.92 6.98 -29.48
N ALA A 91 8.80 7.76 -28.85
CA ALA A 91 9.80 8.60 -29.52
C ALA A 91 10.70 9.31 -28.49
N PHE A 92 11.55 8.56 -27.78
CA PHE A 92 12.84 9.09 -27.35
C PHE A 92 13.93 8.10 -27.75
N VAL A 93 14.09 7.97 -29.07
CA VAL A 93 15.27 7.30 -29.64
C VAL A 93 16.30 8.40 -29.81
N GLY A 94 17.15 8.57 -28.81
CA GLY A 94 18.43 9.24 -29.03
C GLY A 94 19.15 8.46 -30.13
N ALA A 95 19.49 9.14 -31.23
CA ALA A 95 20.25 8.56 -32.32
C ALA A 95 21.54 7.94 -31.76
N THR A 96 21.54 6.62 -31.67
CA THR A 96 22.70 5.84 -31.24
C THR A 96 23.51 5.55 -32.50
N PRO A 97 24.82 5.84 -32.55
CA PRO A 97 25.62 5.50 -33.71
C PRO A 97 25.55 3.99 -33.94
N ALA A 98 25.39 3.60 -35.21
CA ALA A 98 25.24 2.21 -35.65
C ALA A 98 26.29 1.31 -34.99
N ARG A 99 25.86 0.56 -33.97
CA ARG A 99 26.66 -0.51 -33.37
C ARG A 99 26.51 -1.70 -34.30
N ARG A 100 27.61 -2.16 -34.88
CA ARG A 100 27.66 -3.42 -35.64
C ARG A 100 26.98 -4.51 -34.82
N GLU A 101 25.88 -5.06 -35.32
CA GLU A 101 25.29 -6.28 -34.77
C GLU A 101 26.34 -7.38 -34.81
N SER A 102 26.71 -7.88 -33.63
CA SER A 102 27.47 -9.12 -33.58
C SER A 102 26.48 -10.23 -33.96
N ALA A 103 26.69 -10.88 -35.10
CA ALA A 103 25.89 -11.99 -35.62
C ALA A 103 25.99 -13.28 -34.78
N VAL A 104 26.32 -13.17 -33.50
CA VAL A 104 26.35 -14.28 -32.55
C VAL A 104 25.13 -14.11 -31.64
N ALA A 105 24.02 -14.77 -32.00
CA ALA A 105 22.96 -15.02 -31.05
C ALA A 105 23.57 -15.77 -29.87
N ARG A 106 23.79 -15.09 -28.74
CA ARG A 106 24.22 -15.76 -27.51
C ARG A 106 23.07 -16.64 -27.06
N ARG A 107 23.14 -17.93 -27.36
CA ARG A 107 22.21 -18.91 -26.82
C ARG A 107 22.51 -19.04 -25.33
N ALA A 108 21.59 -18.58 -24.49
CA ALA A 108 21.60 -18.95 -23.07
C ALA A 108 21.53 -20.48 -22.96
N LEU A 109 22.07 -21.02 -21.88
CA LEU A 109 21.92 -22.45 -21.58
C LEU A 109 20.42 -22.77 -21.45
N ASP A 110 19.94 -23.71 -22.25
CA ASP A 110 18.56 -24.20 -22.12
C ASP A 110 18.46 -25.11 -20.90
N GLN A 111 17.67 -24.67 -19.91
CA GLN A 111 17.45 -25.38 -18.65
C GLN A 111 15.99 -25.85 -18.49
N SER A 112 15.21 -25.83 -19.57
CA SER A 112 13.77 -26.14 -19.52
C SER A 112 13.48 -27.55 -19.05
N SER A 113 14.36 -28.52 -19.33
CA SER A 113 14.19 -29.91 -18.86
C SER A 113 14.31 -30.09 -17.35
N ARG A 114 14.82 -29.09 -16.61
CA ARG A 114 15.01 -29.13 -15.16
C ARG A 114 14.04 -28.20 -14.42
N TYR A 115 13.91 -26.96 -14.88
CA TYR A 115 13.16 -25.91 -14.16
C TYR A 115 11.77 -25.63 -14.74
N ALA A 116 11.28 -26.46 -15.67
CA ALA A 116 9.92 -26.40 -16.15
C ALA A 116 9.27 -27.79 -16.12
N ASP A 117 8.05 -27.84 -15.56
CA ASP A 117 7.17 -29.00 -15.61
C ASP A 117 5.73 -28.50 -15.83
N LEU A 118 5.36 -28.37 -17.10
CA LEU A 118 4.04 -27.89 -17.52
C LEU A 118 2.94 -28.97 -17.38
N SER A 119 3.27 -30.16 -16.86
CA SER A 119 2.28 -31.18 -16.55
C SER A 119 1.61 -30.97 -15.19
N LEU A 120 2.26 -30.21 -14.30
CA LEU A 120 1.74 -29.86 -12.98
C LEU A 120 0.46 -29.04 -13.09
N GLN A 121 -0.56 -29.43 -12.32
CA GLN A 121 -1.84 -28.71 -12.25
C GLN A 121 -1.84 -27.78 -11.04
N GLU A 122 -2.31 -26.54 -11.23
CA GLU A 122 -2.35 -25.52 -10.17
C GLU A 122 -3.20 -25.97 -8.98
N GLU A 123 -4.33 -26.63 -9.23
CA GLU A 123 -5.23 -27.15 -8.20
C GLU A 123 -4.54 -28.17 -7.30
N ASP A 124 -3.64 -28.99 -7.85
CA ASP A 124 -2.94 -30.01 -7.08
C ASP A 124 -1.79 -29.41 -6.27
N LEU A 125 -1.09 -28.39 -6.81
CA LEU A 125 -0.12 -27.60 -6.07
C LEU A 125 -0.77 -26.86 -4.88
N LEU A 126 -1.95 -26.27 -5.11
CA LEU A 126 -2.75 -25.61 -4.07
C LEU A 126 -3.20 -26.59 -2.98
N LYS A 127 -3.74 -27.76 -3.36
CA LYS A 127 -4.16 -28.81 -2.41
C LYS A 127 -2.99 -29.35 -1.60
N ALA A 128 -1.83 -29.56 -2.24
CA ALA A 128 -0.63 -30.07 -1.56
C ALA A 128 -0.14 -29.10 -0.47
N GLY A 129 -0.25 -27.78 -0.71
CA GLY A 129 0.08 -26.77 0.29
C GLY A 129 1.58 -26.74 0.66
N GLN A 130 2.44 -27.16 -0.27
CA GLN A 130 3.90 -27.23 -0.11
C GLN A 130 4.67 -26.20 -0.95
N HIS A 131 3.96 -25.39 -1.75
CA HIS A 131 4.57 -24.42 -2.64
C HIS A 131 3.97 -23.02 -2.45
N VAL A 132 4.83 -22.01 -2.43
CA VAL A 132 4.45 -20.63 -2.73
C VAL A 132 4.30 -20.53 -4.24
N LEU A 133 3.14 -20.06 -4.72
CA LEU A 133 2.91 -19.88 -6.15
C LEU A 133 3.02 -18.40 -6.49
N VAL A 134 3.75 -18.06 -7.54
CA VAL A 134 3.94 -16.68 -7.97
C VAL A 134 3.60 -16.55 -9.43
N ALA A 135 2.78 -15.55 -9.74
CA ALA A 135 2.35 -15.28 -11.09
C ALA A 135 2.95 -13.97 -11.59
N TYR A 136 3.55 -14.03 -12.78
CA TYR A 136 4.32 -12.97 -13.40
C TYR A 136 3.74 -12.60 -14.76
N ILE A 137 3.80 -11.31 -15.09
CA ILE A 137 3.86 -10.85 -16.48
C ILE A 137 5.35 -10.72 -16.83
N MET A 138 5.83 -11.54 -17.78
CA MET A 138 7.23 -11.66 -18.15
C MET A 138 7.38 -11.67 -19.66
N LYS A 139 8.32 -10.85 -20.14
CA LYS A 139 8.69 -10.78 -21.54
C LYS A 139 10.19 -11.07 -21.71
N PRO A 140 10.56 -12.11 -22.48
CA PRO A 140 11.94 -12.33 -22.89
C PRO A 140 12.46 -11.17 -23.73
N LYS A 141 13.77 -10.93 -23.66
CA LYS A 141 14.40 -9.98 -24.57
C LYS A 141 14.37 -10.53 -26.00
N ALA A 142 14.33 -9.64 -26.99
CA ALA A 142 14.34 -10.03 -28.40
C ALA A 142 15.47 -11.03 -28.71
N GLY A 143 15.12 -12.15 -29.35
CA GLY A 143 16.05 -13.23 -29.72
C GLY A 143 16.16 -14.38 -28.71
N TYR A 144 15.45 -14.33 -27.58
CA TYR A 144 15.38 -15.41 -26.59
C TYR A 144 14.02 -16.13 -26.65
N ASP A 145 14.02 -17.45 -26.38
CA ASP A 145 12.81 -18.28 -26.32
C ASP A 145 12.06 -18.10 -24.99
N TYR A 146 10.73 -18.18 -25.02
CA TYR A 146 9.89 -17.93 -23.84
C TYR A 146 10.07 -18.98 -22.75
N LEU A 147 9.98 -20.28 -23.09
CA LEU A 147 10.07 -21.36 -22.12
C LEU A 147 11.50 -21.48 -21.56
N ALA A 148 12.52 -21.33 -22.40
CA ALA A 148 13.91 -21.32 -21.95
C ALA A 148 14.21 -20.14 -21.00
N THR A 149 13.69 -18.95 -21.31
CA THR A 149 13.83 -17.76 -20.46
C THR A 149 13.09 -17.94 -19.14
N ALA A 150 11.87 -18.48 -19.16
CA ALA A 150 11.10 -18.79 -17.96
C ALA A 150 11.83 -19.80 -17.05
N ALA A 151 12.38 -20.87 -17.62
CA ALA A 151 13.16 -21.86 -16.88
C ALA A 151 14.43 -21.26 -16.27
N HIS A 152 15.15 -20.41 -17.01
CA HIS A 152 16.30 -19.67 -16.48
C HIS A 152 15.89 -18.70 -15.36
N PHE A 153 14.72 -18.06 -15.48
CA PHE A 153 14.16 -17.20 -14.44
C PHE A 153 13.90 -17.99 -13.15
N ALA A 154 13.29 -19.18 -13.25
CA ALA A 154 13.08 -20.07 -12.12
C ALA A 154 14.40 -20.57 -11.50
N ALA A 155 15.40 -20.86 -12.32
CA ALA A 155 16.74 -21.24 -11.88
C ALA A 155 17.41 -20.14 -11.04
N GLU A 156 17.50 -18.91 -11.58
CA GLU A 156 18.08 -17.73 -10.91
C GLU A 156 17.24 -17.22 -9.71
N SER A 157 16.04 -17.79 -9.53
CA SER A 157 15.14 -17.49 -8.41
C SER A 157 15.07 -18.62 -7.36
N SER A 158 15.87 -19.68 -7.50
CA SER A 158 15.86 -20.82 -6.59
C SER A 158 17.25 -21.41 -6.34
N THR A 159 17.68 -22.37 -7.15
CA THR A 159 18.84 -23.26 -6.87
C THR A 159 19.89 -23.25 -7.97
N GLY A 160 19.62 -22.53 -9.08
CA GLY A 160 20.43 -22.56 -10.29
C GLY A 160 21.27 -21.31 -10.51
N THR A 161 21.94 -21.31 -11.67
CA THR A 161 22.63 -20.15 -12.24
C THR A 161 22.65 -20.32 -13.77
N ASN A 162 23.34 -19.45 -14.49
CA ASN A 162 23.42 -19.47 -15.96
C ASN A 162 24.31 -20.58 -16.55
N VAL A 163 24.94 -21.42 -15.72
CA VAL A 163 25.83 -22.53 -16.10
C VAL A 163 25.60 -23.76 -15.22
N ASN A 164 25.98 -24.94 -15.73
CA ASN A 164 25.99 -26.16 -14.92
C ASN A 164 27.07 -26.11 -13.84
N VAL A 165 26.72 -26.50 -12.62
CA VAL A 165 27.64 -26.57 -11.48
C VAL A 165 27.76 -28.00 -10.96
N CYS A 166 28.99 -28.45 -10.73
CA CYS A 166 29.30 -29.83 -10.30
C CYS A 166 28.83 -30.16 -8.88
N THR A 167 28.42 -29.15 -8.11
CA THR A 167 27.89 -29.29 -6.74
C THR A 167 26.41 -29.64 -6.69
N THR A 168 25.70 -29.66 -7.83
CA THR A 168 24.28 -30.05 -7.87
C THR A 168 24.12 -31.53 -7.53
N ASP A 169 23.34 -31.84 -6.50
CA ASP A 169 22.92 -33.20 -6.14
C ASP A 169 21.40 -33.41 -6.33
N ASP A 170 20.92 -34.63 -6.11
CA ASP A 170 19.50 -34.95 -6.30
C ASP A 170 18.60 -34.31 -5.23
N PHE A 171 19.13 -34.03 -4.04
CA PHE A 171 18.40 -33.27 -3.02
C PHE A 171 18.18 -31.82 -3.46
N THR A 172 19.20 -31.17 -4.03
CA THR A 172 19.10 -29.81 -4.58
C THR A 172 18.00 -29.75 -5.63
N LYS A 173 17.94 -30.73 -6.54
CA LYS A 173 16.89 -30.80 -7.56
C LYS A 173 15.49 -30.93 -6.96
N SER A 174 15.35 -31.60 -5.81
CA SER A 174 14.04 -31.78 -5.15
C SER A 174 13.44 -30.47 -4.59
N VAL A 175 14.24 -29.41 -4.49
CA VAL A 175 13.81 -28.08 -4.03
C VAL A 175 13.89 -27.02 -5.12
N ASP A 176 14.09 -27.40 -6.39
CA ASP A 176 14.05 -26.48 -7.52
C ASP A 176 12.68 -25.79 -7.60
N ALA A 177 12.65 -24.50 -7.94
CA ALA A 177 11.41 -23.85 -8.34
C ALA A 177 11.06 -24.25 -9.77
N LEU A 178 9.78 -24.52 -10.04
CA LEU A 178 9.33 -25.04 -11.33
C LEU A 178 8.36 -24.08 -12.00
N VAL A 179 8.63 -23.73 -13.25
CA VAL A 179 7.64 -23.15 -14.15
C VAL A 179 6.59 -24.21 -14.45
N TYR A 180 5.35 -23.99 -14.02
CA TYR A 180 4.25 -24.93 -14.24
C TYR A 180 3.21 -24.42 -15.23
N TYR A 181 3.25 -23.14 -15.58
CA TYR A 181 2.34 -22.53 -16.54
C TYR A 181 3.05 -21.41 -17.30
N ILE A 182 2.82 -21.37 -18.62
CA ILE A 182 3.19 -20.26 -19.49
C ILE A 182 2.06 -19.97 -20.48
N ASP A 183 1.88 -18.69 -20.79
CA ASP A 183 1.09 -18.20 -21.91
C ASP A 183 1.87 -17.06 -22.59
N PRO A 184 2.67 -17.38 -23.63
CA PRO A 184 3.48 -16.39 -24.33
C PRO A 184 2.68 -15.28 -25.00
N GLU A 185 1.41 -15.51 -25.36
CA GLU A 185 0.56 -14.49 -26.02
C GLU A 185 0.15 -13.40 -25.04
N ASN A 186 -0.13 -13.77 -23.79
CA ASN A 186 -0.46 -12.86 -22.71
C ASN A 186 0.73 -12.50 -21.82
N GLU A 187 1.94 -12.92 -22.21
CA GLU A 187 3.19 -12.73 -21.46
C GLU A 187 3.12 -13.32 -20.04
N GLU A 188 2.29 -14.32 -19.81
CA GLU A 188 2.06 -14.87 -18.48
C GLU A 188 2.99 -16.05 -18.17
N MET A 189 3.54 -16.06 -16.95
CA MET A 189 4.31 -17.18 -16.42
C MET A 189 3.95 -17.40 -14.95
N LYS A 190 3.81 -18.66 -14.53
CA LYS A 190 3.64 -19.00 -13.12
C LYS A 190 4.70 -20.00 -12.65
N ILE A 191 5.24 -19.73 -11.47
CA ILE A 191 6.32 -20.51 -10.85
C ILE A 191 5.86 -21.03 -9.48
N ALA A 192 6.13 -22.31 -9.22
CA ALA A 192 5.94 -22.95 -7.93
C ALA A 192 7.28 -23.03 -7.18
N TYR A 193 7.35 -22.41 -6.01
CA TYR A 193 8.53 -22.39 -5.14
C TYR A 193 8.31 -23.31 -3.94
N PRO A 194 9.08 -24.39 -3.77
CA PRO A 194 9.00 -25.23 -2.58
C PRO A 194 9.20 -24.42 -1.29
N ASN A 195 8.32 -24.63 -0.30
CA ASN A 195 8.36 -23.89 0.98
C ASN A 195 9.69 -24.01 1.73
N MET A 196 10.47 -25.06 1.42
CA MET A 196 11.78 -25.35 2.00
C MET A 196 12.86 -24.35 1.58
N LEU A 197 12.67 -23.63 0.47
CA LEU A 197 13.62 -22.61 0.00
C LEU A 197 13.66 -21.38 0.91
N PHE A 198 12.53 -21.04 1.54
CA PHE A 198 12.42 -19.77 2.25
C PHE A 198 12.99 -19.86 3.67
N ASP A 199 13.90 -18.93 3.95
CA ASP A 199 14.67 -18.85 5.18
C ASP A 199 13.79 -18.64 6.42
N ARG A 200 14.28 -19.09 7.57
CA ARG A 200 13.60 -19.08 8.86
C ARG A 200 14.50 -18.48 9.93
N ASN A 201 13.88 -17.76 10.85
CA ASN A 201 14.59 -17.26 12.01
C ASN A 201 15.13 -18.42 12.86
N ILE A 202 16.39 -18.32 13.28
CA ILE A 202 16.99 -19.25 14.25
C ILE A 202 16.28 -19.18 15.61
N THR A 203 15.80 -17.99 16.00
CA THR A 203 15.30 -17.72 17.36
C THR A 203 13.88 -18.20 17.61
N ASP A 204 13.03 -18.28 16.59
CA ASP A 204 11.61 -18.62 16.74
C ASP A 204 11.04 -19.49 15.61
N GLY A 205 11.86 -19.86 14.61
CA GLY A 205 11.43 -20.67 13.46
C GLY A 205 10.45 -19.98 12.51
N ARG A 206 10.12 -18.70 12.74
CA ARG A 206 9.17 -17.93 11.91
C ARG A 206 9.76 -17.58 10.55
N ALA A 207 8.86 -17.34 9.59
CA ALA A 207 9.22 -16.92 8.24
C ALA A 207 9.62 -15.45 8.19
N MET A 208 10.37 -15.07 7.14
CA MET A 208 10.78 -13.70 6.90
C MET A 208 10.48 -13.27 5.46
N MET A 209 9.88 -12.09 5.30
CA MET A 209 9.47 -11.61 3.98
C MET A 209 10.67 -11.22 3.10
N CYS A 210 11.81 -10.87 3.68
CA CYS A 210 13.03 -10.59 2.91
C CYS A 210 13.45 -11.81 2.08
N SER A 211 13.42 -13.03 2.62
CA SER A 211 13.75 -14.24 1.86
C SER A 211 12.79 -14.49 0.71
N VAL A 212 11.48 -14.29 0.92
CA VAL A 212 10.48 -14.36 -0.16
C VAL A 212 10.82 -13.38 -1.26
N LEU A 213 11.05 -12.10 -0.92
CA LEU A 213 11.38 -11.07 -1.90
C LEU A 213 12.71 -11.35 -2.62
N THR A 214 13.74 -11.82 -1.91
CA THR A 214 15.04 -12.15 -2.49
C THR A 214 14.91 -13.24 -3.55
N LEU A 215 14.11 -14.27 -3.31
CA LEU A 215 13.92 -15.37 -4.26
C LEU A 215 12.96 -14.98 -5.38
N THR A 216 11.78 -14.44 -5.06
CA THR A 216 10.72 -14.27 -6.06
C THR A 216 10.90 -13.00 -6.90
N ILE A 217 11.58 -11.97 -6.40
CA ILE A 217 11.76 -10.67 -7.09
C ILE A 217 13.12 -10.02 -6.85
N GLY A 218 14.17 -10.82 -6.62
CA GLY A 218 15.54 -10.36 -6.40
C GLY A 218 16.36 -10.31 -7.69
N ASN A 219 17.31 -11.23 -7.83
CA ASN A 219 18.26 -11.26 -8.96
C ASN A 219 17.57 -11.40 -10.32
N ASN A 220 16.41 -12.07 -10.37
CA ASN A 220 15.63 -12.20 -11.59
C ASN A 220 15.22 -10.84 -12.21
N GLN A 221 15.20 -9.76 -11.40
CA GLN A 221 15.00 -8.38 -11.86
C GLN A 221 16.24 -7.74 -12.49
N GLY A 222 17.35 -8.46 -12.64
CA GLY A 222 18.57 -8.00 -13.30
C GLY A 222 18.99 -8.84 -14.51
N MET A 223 18.22 -9.87 -14.85
CA MET A 223 18.55 -10.82 -15.93
C MET A 223 18.67 -10.12 -17.29
N GLY A 224 19.76 -10.36 -18.01
CA GLY A 224 20.08 -9.68 -19.27
C GLY A 224 19.31 -10.19 -20.49
N ASP A 225 18.71 -11.37 -20.38
CA ASP A 225 17.86 -12.09 -21.32
C ASP A 225 16.35 -11.88 -21.07
N VAL A 226 16.00 -11.17 -20.00
CA VAL A 226 14.61 -10.78 -19.67
C VAL A 226 14.42 -9.29 -19.93
N GLU A 227 13.47 -8.92 -20.79
CA GLU A 227 13.13 -7.50 -21.03
C GLU A 227 12.47 -6.93 -19.77
N TYR A 228 11.50 -7.65 -19.21
CA TYR A 228 10.88 -7.35 -17.92
C TYR A 228 10.16 -8.55 -17.30
N GLY A 229 9.89 -8.46 -16.00
CA GLY A 229 9.15 -9.44 -15.22
C GLY A 229 8.50 -8.76 -14.01
N LYS A 230 7.18 -8.83 -13.87
CA LYS A 230 6.42 -8.20 -12.79
C LYS A 230 5.46 -9.18 -12.14
N ILE A 231 5.51 -9.30 -10.82
CA ILE A 231 4.57 -10.14 -10.08
C ILE A 231 3.22 -9.45 -10.00
N TYR A 232 2.17 -10.16 -10.40
CA TYR A 232 0.79 -9.68 -10.26
C TYR A 232 0.02 -10.36 -9.13
N ASP A 233 0.39 -11.58 -8.71
CA ASP A 233 -0.11 -12.25 -7.48
C ASP A 233 0.90 -13.24 -6.87
N ILE A 234 0.79 -13.47 -5.56
CA ILE A 234 1.52 -14.48 -4.78
C ILE A 234 0.56 -15.25 -3.89
N TYR A 235 0.54 -16.56 -4.02
CA TYR A 235 -0.13 -17.46 -3.09
C TYR A 235 0.83 -17.96 -2.01
N PHE A 236 0.43 -17.84 -0.74
CA PHE A 236 1.12 -18.45 0.39
C PHE A 236 0.32 -19.67 0.88
N PRO A 237 0.89 -20.89 0.89
CA PRO A 237 0.18 -22.04 1.40
C PRO A 237 -0.06 -21.91 2.90
N PRO A 238 -1.17 -22.44 3.46
CA PRO A 238 -1.53 -22.22 4.86
C PRO A 238 -0.44 -22.62 5.86
N SER A 239 0.34 -23.67 5.55
CA SER A 239 1.47 -24.15 6.37
C SER A 239 2.56 -23.10 6.51
N TYR A 240 2.88 -22.39 5.43
CA TYR A 240 3.91 -21.34 5.38
C TYR A 240 3.36 -19.98 5.85
N LEU A 241 2.13 -19.63 5.45
CA LEU A 241 1.47 -18.38 5.85
C LEU A 241 1.41 -18.21 7.38
N ARG A 242 1.11 -19.30 8.11
CA ARG A 242 1.03 -19.29 9.58
C ARG A 242 2.36 -19.04 10.29
N LEU A 243 3.49 -19.08 9.58
CA LEU A 243 4.80 -18.78 10.14
C LEU A 243 5.11 -17.28 10.17
N PHE A 244 4.33 -16.45 9.47
CA PHE A 244 4.48 -15.00 9.51
C PHE A 244 3.76 -14.39 10.72
N ASP A 245 4.16 -13.17 11.08
CA ASP A 245 3.65 -12.51 12.29
C ASP A 245 2.18 -12.09 12.17
N GLY A 246 1.76 -11.62 10.99
CA GLY A 246 0.43 -11.03 10.80
C GLY A 246 0.16 -9.81 11.70
N PRO A 247 -0.93 -9.07 11.48
CA PRO A 247 -1.27 -7.93 12.32
C PRO A 247 -1.63 -8.37 13.74
N SER A 248 -1.09 -7.67 14.75
CA SER A 248 -1.49 -7.86 16.17
C SER A 248 -2.54 -6.87 16.65
N CYS A 249 -2.68 -5.74 15.96
CA CYS A 249 -3.73 -4.75 16.15
C CYS A 249 -4.44 -4.50 14.82
N SER A 250 -5.69 -4.04 14.87
CA SER A 250 -6.51 -3.77 13.69
C SER A 250 -7.41 -2.53 13.87
N VAL A 251 -8.24 -2.24 12.88
CA VAL A 251 -9.25 -1.17 12.97
C VAL A 251 -10.22 -1.35 14.14
N ILE A 252 -10.42 -2.59 14.61
CA ILE A 252 -11.26 -2.90 15.77
C ILE A 252 -10.73 -2.19 17.03
N ASP A 253 -9.41 -2.11 17.20
CA ASP A 253 -8.80 -1.40 18.32
C ASP A 253 -9.06 0.10 18.24
N MET A 254 -8.98 0.67 17.03
CA MET A 254 -9.33 2.08 16.80
C MET A 254 -10.80 2.36 17.15
N TRP A 255 -11.72 1.50 16.71
CA TRP A 255 -13.13 1.64 17.05
C TRP A 255 -13.39 1.54 18.54
N ARG A 256 -12.75 0.59 19.24
CA ARG A 256 -12.81 0.48 20.71
C ARG A 256 -12.38 1.77 21.39
N ILE A 257 -11.22 2.32 21.01
CA ILE A 257 -10.67 3.55 21.59
C ILE A 257 -11.61 4.74 21.35
N LEU A 258 -12.23 4.79 20.16
CA LEU A 258 -13.21 5.83 19.78
C LEU A 258 -14.61 5.60 20.35
N GLY A 259 -14.83 4.55 21.16
CA GLY A 259 -16.14 4.25 21.76
C GLY A 259 -17.19 3.71 20.79
N ARG A 260 -16.78 3.10 19.68
CA ARG A 260 -17.65 2.65 18.57
C ARG A 260 -17.88 1.14 18.52
N GLY A 261 -17.62 0.44 19.62
CA GLY A 261 -17.73 -1.01 19.71
C GLY A 261 -16.62 -1.75 18.95
N THR A 262 -16.86 -3.03 18.65
CA THR A 262 -15.87 -3.93 18.04
C THR A 262 -16.31 -4.50 16.68
N SER A 263 -17.47 -4.08 16.17
CA SER A 263 -18.04 -4.50 14.89
C SER A 263 -18.68 -3.31 14.20
N ASP A 264 -18.41 -3.13 12.91
CA ASP A 264 -19.01 -2.10 12.07
C ASP A 264 -18.92 -0.67 12.65
N GLY A 265 -17.80 -0.35 13.32
CA GLY A 265 -17.58 0.94 13.99
C GLY A 265 -17.44 2.16 13.05
N GLY A 266 -17.57 1.93 11.75
CA GLY A 266 -17.69 2.98 10.72
C GLY A 266 -16.40 3.73 10.41
N LEU A 267 -16.57 4.84 9.71
CA LEU A 267 -15.49 5.68 9.19
C LEU A 267 -14.69 6.36 10.30
N VAL A 268 -13.37 6.14 10.33
CA VAL A 268 -12.43 6.93 11.14
C VAL A 268 -11.99 8.15 10.32
N VAL A 269 -12.45 9.34 10.70
CA VAL A 269 -12.16 10.57 9.95
C VAL A 269 -10.74 11.03 10.25
N GLY A 270 -9.86 10.87 9.25
CA GLY A 270 -8.43 11.14 9.37
C GLY A 270 -7.94 12.37 8.60
N THR A 271 -6.83 12.96 9.05
CA THR A 271 -6.05 13.93 8.25
C THR A 271 -4.54 13.71 8.40
N ILE A 272 -3.78 14.42 7.57
CA ILE A 272 -2.34 14.55 7.63
C ILE A 272 -2.01 16.00 7.98
N ILE A 273 -1.09 16.24 8.93
CA ILE A 273 -0.65 17.60 9.20
C ILE A 273 0.10 18.18 7.99
N LYS A 274 -0.32 19.37 7.55
CA LYS A 274 0.27 20.14 6.45
C LYS A 274 0.69 21.53 6.94
N PRO A 275 1.71 22.17 6.32
CA PRO A 275 2.55 21.69 5.22
C PRO A 275 3.35 20.42 5.55
N LYS A 276 3.84 19.72 4.51
CA LYS A 276 4.57 18.46 4.66
C LYS A 276 5.70 18.58 5.69
N LEU A 277 6.47 19.66 5.63
CA LEU A 277 7.48 20.07 6.60
C LEU A 277 7.40 21.58 6.80
N GLY A 278 7.94 22.08 7.91
CA GLY A 278 8.12 23.51 8.18
C GLY A 278 7.32 24.09 9.36
N LEU A 279 6.33 23.36 9.89
CA LEU A 279 5.69 23.77 11.15
C LEU A 279 6.64 23.51 12.33
N GLN A 280 6.79 24.52 13.18
CA GLN A 280 7.41 24.40 14.50
C GLN A 280 6.48 23.66 15.47
N PRO A 281 6.99 23.18 16.63
CA PRO A 281 6.22 22.36 17.58
C PRO A 281 4.85 22.93 17.99
N LYS A 282 4.79 24.21 18.36
CA LYS A 282 3.54 24.85 18.81
C LYS A 282 2.50 24.97 17.68
N PRO A 283 2.82 25.54 16.50
CA PRO A 283 1.89 25.52 15.36
C PRO A 283 1.45 24.12 14.93
N PHE A 284 2.30 23.11 15.10
CA PHE A 284 1.94 21.71 14.84
C PHE A 284 0.83 21.23 15.79
N GLY A 285 0.98 21.47 17.10
CA GLY A 285 -0.03 21.17 18.11
C GLY A 285 -1.35 21.93 17.89
N GLU A 286 -1.28 23.21 17.52
CA GLU A 286 -2.44 24.03 17.18
C GLU A 286 -3.21 23.49 15.98
N ALA A 287 -2.50 23.07 14.92
CA ALA A 287 -3.11 22.41 13.77
C ALA A 287 -3.77 21.07 14.14
N CYS A 288 -3.16 20.30 15.05
CA CYS A 288 -3.74 19.06 15.56
C CYS A 288 -5.05 19.33 16.30
N TYR A 289 -5.03 20.28 17.23
CA TYR A 289 -6.22 20.70 17.97
C TYR A 289 -7.33 21.16 17.02
N GLY A 290 -7.01 22.03 16.05
CA GLY A 290 -7.98 22.57 15.10
C GLY A 290 -8.72 21.49 14.29
N PHE A 291 -8.05 20.40 13.90
CA PHE A 291 -8.69 19.28 13.22
C PHE A 291 -9.50 18.40 14.18
N TRP A 292 -8.95 18.04 15.35
CA TRP A 292 -9.60 17.12 16.28
C TRP A 292 -10.92 17.65 16.84
N GLN A 293 -11.19 18.95 16.76
CA GLN A 293 -12.49 19.55 17.05
C GLN A 293 -13.64 18.99 16.17
N GLY A 294 -13.34 18.30 15.05
CA GLY A 294 -14.33 17.56 14.25
C GLY A 294 -13.89 16.16 13.81
N GLY A 295 -12.59 15.89 13.78
CA GLY A 295 -12.01 14.62 13.32
C GLY A 295 -11.60 13.66 14.43
N ASP A 296 -11.15 12.48 14.01
CA ASP A 296 -10.77 11.38 14.91
C ASP A 296 -9.27 11.14 14.93
N PHE A 297 -8.64 11.12 13.75
CA PHE A 297 -7.29 10.59 13.54
C PHE A 297 -6.37 11.59 12.85
N ILE A 298 -5.14 11.73 13.34
CA ILE A 298 -4.11 12.53 12.70
C ILE A 298 -2.88 11.67 12.48
N LYS A 299 -2.26 11.73 11.29
CA LYS A 299 -0.92 11.19 11.09
C LYS A 299 0.10 12.29 10.89
N ASN A 300 1.34 12.02 11.31
CA ASN A 300 2.48 12.68 10.71
C ASN A 300 2.45 12.51 9.17
N ASP A 301 2.84 13.53 8.43
CA ASP A 301 3.24 13.34 7.04
C ASP A 301 4.52 12.50 7.00
N GLU A 302 4.76 11.78 5.91
CA GLU A 302 5.80 10.74 5.90
C GLU A 302 7.22 11.19 6.26
N PRO A 303 7.69 12.42 5.95
CA PRO A 303 9.04 12.82 6.34
C PRO A 303 9.10 13.49 7.71
N GLN A 304 7.96 13.76 8.37
CA GLN A 304 7.97 14.44 9.68
C GLN A 304 8.54 13.50 10.73
N GLY A 305 9.55 13.95 11.48
CA GLY A 305 10.22 13.15 12.50
C GLY A 305 10.93 14.03 13.52
N ASN A 306 12.25 14.18 13.37
CA ASN A 306 13.11 14.93 14.29
C ASN A 306 13.94 16.01 13.58
N GLN A 307 13.33 16.76 12.67
CA GLN A 307 14.02 17.86 11.99
C GLN A 307 14.41 18.96 12.99
N VAL A 308 15.52 19.67 12.72
CA VAL A 308 16.08 20.67 13.64
C VAL A 308 15.12 21.82 14.02
N PHE A 309 14.13 22.13 13.18
CA PHE A 309 13.13 23.17 13.43
C PHE A 309 11.87 22.65 14.15
N CYS A 310 11.75 21.34 14.34
CA CYS A 310 10.60 20.67 14.96
C CYS A 310 11.04 19.33 15.53
N GLN A 311 11.78 19.39 16.63
CA GLN A 311 12.32 18.20 17.27
C GLN A 311 11.20 17.40 17.95
N MET A 312 11.32 16.07 17.95
CA MET A 312 10.29 15.18 18.49
C MET A 312 10.04 15.43 19.99
N ASN A 313 11.10 15.80 20.73
CA ASN A 313 11.04 16.10 22.15
C ASN A 313 10.28 17.39 22.50
N GLU A 314 10.01 18.24 21.52
CA GLU A 314 9.22 19.46 21.66
C GLU A 314 7.84 19.32 21.00
N CYS A 315 7.78 18.67 19.85
CA CYS A 315 6.56 18.51 19.05
C CYS A 315 5.55 17.54 19.67
N ILE A 316 5.99 16.36 20.11
CA ILE A 316 5.08 15.36 20.70
C ILE A 316 4.38 15.89 21.97
N PRO A 317 5.04 16.61 22.89
CA PRO A 317 4.35 17.27 24.00
C PRO A 317 3.23 18.23 23.57
N GLU A 318 3.43 19.04 22.52
CA GLU A 318 2.39 19.93 21.99
C GLU A 318 1.22 19.15 21.36
N VAL A 319 1.49 18.01 20.71
CA VAL A 319 0.45 17.08 20.22
C VAL A 319 -0.37 16.49 21.37
N VAL A 320 0.29 16.01 22.44
CA VAL A 320 -0.40 15.43 23.62
C VAL A 320 -1.23 16.48 24.33
N LYS A 321 -0.72 17.71 24.47
CA LYS A 321 -1.45 18.85 25.03
C LYS A 321 -2.69 19.19 24.22
N ALA A 322 -2.58 19.25 22.89
CA ALA A 322 -3.70 19.45 21.98
C ALA A 322 -4.75 18.33 22.10
N MET A 323 -4.31 17.07 22.16
CA MET A 323 -5.20 15.92 22.34
C MET A 323 -5.97 16.01 23.65
N ARG A 324 -5.28 16.27 24.78
CA ARG A 324 -5.92 16.40 26.10
C ARG A 324 -6.95 17.53 26.14
N ALA A 325 -6.62 18.68 25.56
CA ALA A 325 -7.55 19.80 25.48
C ALA A 325 -8.80 19.42 24.69
N CYS A 326 -8.63 18.82 23.51
CA CYS A 326 -9.75 18.42 22.66
C CYS A 326 -10.61 17.31 23.29
N VAL A 327 -10.00 16.29 23.91
CA VAL A 327 -10.74 15.23 24.62
C VAL A 327 -11.54 15.83 25.78
N LYS A 328 -10.96 16.75 26.55
CA LYS A 328 -11.65 17.42 27.66
C LYS A 328 -12.86 18.23 27.19
N GLU A 329 -12.75 18.93 26.06
CA GLU A 329 -13.82 19.78 25.53
C GLU A 329 -14.92 19.01 24.81
N THR A 330 -14.54 17.99 24.04
CA THR A 330 -15.47 17.26 23.15
C THR A 330 -16.01 15.97 23.78
N GLY A 331 -15.40 15.48 24.86
CA GLY A 331 -15.69 14.17 25.46
C GLY A 331 -15.33 12.98 24.57
N SER A 332 -14.76 13.22 23.38
CA SER A 332 -14.48 12.18 22.37
C SER A 332 -12.99 11.85 22.35
N SER A 333 -12.65 10.56 22.41
CA SER A 333 -11.29 10.07 22.20
C SER A 333 -10.74 10.49 20.83
N LYS A 334 -9.43 10.68 20.76
CA LYS A 334 -8.69 11.04 19.54
C LYS A 334 -7.53 10.09 19.32
N LEU A 335 -7.07 10.00 18.08
CA LEU A 335 -5.99 9.11 17.66
C LEU A 335 -4.89 9.92 16.96
N PHE A 336 -3.63 9.54 17.20
CA PHE A 336 -2.46 10.10 16.52
C PHE A 336 -1.56 8.97 15.99
N SER A 337 -0.97 9.13 14.81
CA SER A 337 -0.03 8.19 14.21
C SER A 337 1.33 8.84 14.10
N ALA A 338 2.20 8.54 15.06
CA ALA A 338 3.54 9.11 15.16
C ALA A 338 4.51 8.38 14.22
N ASN A 339 5.26 9.12 13.40
CA ASN A 339 6.29 8.53 12.56
C ASN A 339 7.52 8.15 13.40
N ILE A 340 7.84 6.86 13.41
CA ILE A 340 9.01 6.32 14.11
C ILE A 340 10.10 5.81 13.16
N THR A 341 9.95 6.04 11.85
CA THR A 341 10.90 5.57 10.82
C THR A 341 12.31 6.11 11.07
N ALA A 342 13.29 5.20 11.07
CA ALA A 342 14.71 5.49 11.10
C ALA A 342 15.49 4.31 10.51
N ASP A 343 16.72 4.56 10.05
CA ASP A 343 17.61 3.52 9.53
C ASP A 343 18.08 2.57 10.65
N ASP A 344 18.37 3.13 11.83
CA ASP A 344 18.80 2.37 13.00
C ASP A 344 17.58 1.80 13.76
N PRO A 345 17.45 0.47 13.90
CA PRO A 345 16.40 -0.15 14.72
C PRO A 345 16.35 0.37 16.16
N ALA A 346 17.51 0.70 16.75
CA ALA A 346 17.57 1.24 18.11
C ALA A 346 16.90 2.62 18.20
N GLU A 347 17.06 3.46 17.17
CA GLU A 347 16.39 4.76 17.07
C GLU A 347 14.87 4.60 16.91
N MET A 348 14.40 3.64 16.09
CA MET A 348 12.96 3.37 15.98
C MET A 348 12.36 2.97 17.34
N ILE A 349 13.07 2.11 18.09
CA ILE A 349 12.66 1.69 19.43
C ILE A 349 12.70 2.87 20.41
N ALA A 350 13.73 3.72 20.34
CA ALA A 350 13.85 4.90 21.18
C ALA A 350 12.70 5.89 20.94
N ARG A 351 12.39 6.20 19.68
CA ARG A 351 11.24 7.04 19.28
C ARG A 351 9.93 6.47 19.79
N GLY A 352 9.68 5.19 19.55
CA GLY A 352 8.45 4.54 20.00
C GLY A 352 8.28 4.61 21.52
N LYS A 353 9.32 4.27 22.29
CA LYS A 353 9.31 4.38 23.76
C LYS A 353 9.09 5.82 24.23
N TYR A 354 9.77 6.79 23.61
CA TYR A 354 9.63 8.20 23.95
C TYR A 354 8.19 8.68 23.72
N VAL A 355 7.62 8.43 22.54
CA VAL A 355 6.24 8.81 22.21
C VAL A 355 5.25 8.22 23.21
N LEU A 356 5.35 6.92 23.54
CA LEU A 356 4.46 6.30 24.53
C LEU A 356 4.62 6.92 25.91
N SER A 357 5.84 7.28 26.33
CA SER A 357 6.07 7.94 27.62
C SER A 357 5.42 9.33 27.68
N GLN A 358 5.38 10.08 26.56
CA GLN A 358 4.73 11.39 26.51
C GLN A 358 3.21 11.26 26.53
N PHE A 359 2.65 10.30 25.79
CA PHE A 359 1.21 10.03 25.80
C PHE A 359 0.72 9.51 27.15
N GLY A 360 1.54 8.72 27.87
CA GLY A 360 1.24 8.22 29.19
C GLY A 360 -0.08 7.44 29.22
N PRO A 361 -1.09 7.86 30.00
CA PRO A 361 -2.41 7.21 30.02
C PRO A 361 -3.13 7.20 28.65
N LEU A 362 -2.75 8.07 27.72
CA LEU A 362 -3.31 8.11 26.37
C LEU A 362 -2.53 7.23 25.37
N SER A 363 -1.62 6.38 25.83
CA SER A 363 -0.74 5.60 24.94
C SER A 363 -1.50 4.72 23.94
N GLU A 364 -2.66 4.16 24.29
CA GLU A 364 -3.50 3.40 23.33
C GLU A 364 -4.00 4.26 22.16
N SER A 365 -4.13 5.58 22.34
CA SER A 365 -4.49 6.52 21.27
C SER A 365 -3.37 6.77 20.26
N CYS A 366 -2.18 6.19 20.44
CA CYS A 366 -1.04 6.39 19.56
C CYS A 366 -0.80 5.17 18.66
N ALA A 367 -1.00 5.35 17.36
CA ALA A 367 -0.48 4.45 16.34
C ALA A 367 0.99 4.80 16.03
N PHE A 368 1.72 3.83 15.45
CA PHE A 368 3.05 4.06 14.90
C PHE A 368 3.04 3.97 13.39
N LEU A 369 3.52 5.04 12.74
CA LEU A 369 3.75 5.08 11.31
C LEU A 369 5.17 4.66 11.00
N VAL A 370 5.30 3.78 10.00
CA VAL A 370 6.58 3.39 9.41
C VAL A 370 6.49 3.49 7.89
N ASP A 371 7.48 4.11 7.27
CA ASP A 371 7.62 4.18 5.81
C ASP A 371 8.15 2.86 5.23
N GLY A 372 7.33 1.82 5.30
CA GLY A 372 7.76 0.43 5.12
C GLY A 372 8.33 0.09 3.74
N TYR A 373 7.99 0.83 2.68
CA TYR A 373 8.60 0.57 1.37
C TYR A 373 10.04 1.06 1.31
N VAL A 374 10.31 2.32 1.70
CA VAL A 374 11.67 2.89 1.67
C VAL A 374 12.56 2.37 2.81
N ALA A 375 12.01 2.13 3.99
CA ALA A 375 12.75 1.57 5.13
C ALA A 375 12.83 0.04 5.13
N GLY A 376 12.02 -0.61 4.26
CA GLY A 376 12.00 -2.06 4.08
C GLY A 376 11.26 -2.84 5.17
N GLY A 377 11.11 -4.15 4.92
CA GLY A 377 10.40 -5.08 5.81
C GLY A 377 11.03 -5.24 7.20
N THR A 378 12.33 -4.97 7.32
CA THR A 378 13.04 -4.96 8.62
C THR A 378 12.48 -3.90 9.55
N ALA A 379 12.32 -2.66 9.09
CA ALA A 379 11.76 -1.56 9.89
C ALA A 379 10.32 -1.86 10.33
N MET A 380 9.51 -2.44 9.44
CA MET A 380 8.15 -2.88 9.79
C MET A 380 8.18 -3.94 10.90
N THR A 381 9.08 -4.92 10.81
CA THR A 381 9.23 -6.00 11.79
C THR A 381 9.73 -5.48 13.14
N VAL A 382 10.64 -4.50 13.15
CA VAL A 382 11.11 -3.81 14.36
C VAL A 382 9.93 -3.20 15.10
N ALA A 383 9.08 -2.43 14.41
CA ALA A 383 7.90 -1.83 15.03
C ALA A 383 6.88 -2.90 15.48
N ARG A 384 6.58 -3.87 14.63
CA ARG A 384 5.61 -4.95 14.88
C ARG A 384 5.95 -5.79 16.11
N ARG A 385 7.23 -6.11 16.31
CA ARG A 385 7.68 -6.99 17.40
C ARG A 385 7.99 -6.25 18.69
N ASN A 386 8.45 -4.99 18.63
CA ASN A 386 8.72 -4.20 19.83
C ASN A 386 7.47 -3.51 20.39
N PHE A 387 6.48 -3.21 19.54
CA PHE A 387 5.27 -2.50 19.92
C PHE A 387 3.98 -3.21 19.45
N PRO A 388 3.78 -4.51 19.74
CA PRO A 388 2.69 -5.30 19.19
C PRO A 388 1.29 -4.83 19.62
N LYS A 389 1.18 -4.00 20.68
CA LYS A 389 -0.08 -3.43 21.16
C LYS A 389 -0.43 -2.08 20.52
N GLN A 390 0.47 -1.51 19.72
CA GLN A 390 0.21 -0.25 19.02
C GLN A 390 -0.21 -0.55 17.58
N PHE A 391 -1.18 0.20 17.08
CA PHE A 391 -1.59 0.07 15.68
C PHE A 391 -0.42 0.41 14.76
N LEU A 392 -0.02 -0.53 13.90
CA LEU A 392 1.09 -0.37 12.98
C LEU A 392 0.61 0.13 11.62
N HIS A 393 0.81 1.42 11.39
CA HIS A 393 0.43 2.14 10.18
C HIS A 393 1.56 2.07 9.15
N TYR A 394 1.37 1.25 8.11
CA TYR A 394 2.28 1.16 6.98
C TYR A 394 2.04 2.32 6.02
N HIS A 395 3.00 3.23 5.94
CA HIS A 395 3.06 4.23 4.89
C HIS A 395 3.93 3.71 3.73
N ARG A 396 3.42 3.82 2.49
CA ARG A 396 4.03 3.18 1.32
C ARG A 396 4.87 4.12 0.46
N ALA A 397 5.45 5.18 1.03
CA ALA A 397 6.27 6.15 0.29
C ALA A 397 7.26 5.45 -0.65
N GLY A 398 7.36 5.88 -1.91
CA GLY A 398 8.26 5.30 -2.91
C GLY A 398 7.69 4.12 -3.73
N HIS A 399 6.60 3.48 -3.30
CA HIS A 399 6.08 2.27 -3.94
C HIS A 399 5.79 2.43 -5.45
N GLY A 400 5.37 3.62 -5.88
CA GLY A 400 5.02 3.92 -7.27
C GLY A 400 6.15 3.66 -8.27
N ALA A 401 7.41 3.63 -7.81
CA ALA A 401 8.55 3.25 -8.64
C ALA A 401 8.39 1.87 -9.30
N ILE A 402 7.73 0.93 -8.61
CA ILE A 402 7.51 -0.43 -9.11
C ILE A 402 6.02 -0.78 -9.28
N THR A 403 5.14 -0.21 -8.45
CA THR A 403 3.72 -0.61 -8.49
C THR A 403 2.95 0.09 -9.60
N SER A 404 3.45 1.20 -10.15
CA SER A 404 2.77 1.94 -11.22
C SER A 404 2.49 1.02 -12.41
N PRO A 405 1.31 1.11 -13.06
CA PRO A 405 1.04 0.44 -14.32
C PRO A 405 2.02 0.82 -15.45
N GLN A 406 2.71 1.96 -15.33
CA GLN A 406 3.75 2.37 -16.27
C GLN A 406 5.03 1.53 -16.13
N THR A 407 5.26 0.92 -14.97
CA THR A 407 6.45 0.09 -14.71
C THR A 407 6.15 -1.38 -14.96
N GLN A 408 6.92 -2.03 -15.82
CA GLN A 408 6.79 -3.47 -16.12
C GLN A 408 7.67 -4.37 -15.23
N ARG A 409 8.27 -3.83 -14.17
CA ARG A 409 9.19 -4.53 -13.25
C ARG A 409 8.67 -4.52 -11.81
N GLY A 410 9.19 -5.40 -10.97
CA GLY A 410 8.85 -5.47 -9.55
C GLY A 410 7.52 -6.17 -9.30
N TYR A 411 6.60 -5.52 -8.58
CA TYR A 411 5.31 -6.12 -8.22
C TYR A 411 4.19 -5.07 -8.15
N THR A 412 2.94 -5.52 -8.27
CA THR A 412 1.75 -4.64 -8.26
C THR A 412 1.43 -4.08 -6.87
N ALA A 413 0.55 -3.08 -6.80
CA ALA A 413 0.03 -2.57 -5.53
C ALA A 413 -0.78 -3.64 -4.76
N PHE A 414 -1.44 -4.55 -5.47
CA PHE A 414 -2.12 -5.70 -4.88
C PHE A 414 -1.15 -6.61 -4.13
N VAL A 415 -0.05 -7.01 -4.79
CA VAL A 415 1.00 -7.80 -4.14
C VAL A 415 1.59 -7.03 -2.96
N HIS A 416 1.94 -5.76 -3.14
CA HIS A 416 2.55 -4.94 -2.08
C HIS A 416 1.69 -4.91 -0.80
N THR A 417 0.38 -4.72 -0.96
CA THR A 417 -0.57 -4.68 0.16
C THR A 417 -0.77 -6.05 0.79
N LYS A 418 -0.80 -7.14 0.00
CA LYS A 418 -0.83 -8.52 0.49
C LYS A 418 0.39 -8.82 1.37
N LEU A 419 1.59 -8.48 0.90
CA LEU A 419 2.83 -8.67 1.66
C LEU A 419 2.84 -7.85 2.95
N SER A 420 2.30 -6.62 2.93
CA SER A 420 2.22 -5.79 4.14
C SER A 420 1.37 -6.41 5.25
N ARG A 421 0.27 -7.08 4.89
CA ARG A 421 -0.58 -7.85 5.83
C ARG A 421 0.17 -9.04 6.41
N VAL A 422 0.90 -9.76 5.57
CA VAL A 422 1.72 -10.91 5.97
C VAL A 422 2.82 -10.48 6.97
N ILE A 423 3.53 -9.38 6.71
CA ILE A 423 4.55 -8.83 7.63
C ILE A 423 3.92 -8.33 8.94
N GLY A 424 2.66 -7.90 8.91
CA GLY A 424 1.88 -7.58 10.10
C GLY A 424 1.52 -6.11 10.29
N ALA A 425 1.41 -5.36 9.19
CA ALA A 425 0.80 -4.03 9.21
C ALA A 425 -0.66 -4.11 9.70
N SER A 426 -1.02 -3.26 10.66
CA SER A 426 -2.42 -3.10 11.11
C SER A 426 -3.28 -2.40 10.06
N GLY A 427 -2.68 -1.49 9.30
CA GLY A 427 -3.30 -0.83 8.16
C GLY A 427 -2.24 -0.29 7.20
N ILE A 428 -2.56 -0.30 5.91
CA ILE A 428 -1.72 0.24 4.84
C ILE A 428 -2.52 1.20 3.98
N HIS A 429 -1.86 2.21 3.43
CA HIS A 429 -2.42 3.03 2.35
C HIS A 429 -2.73 2.14 1.13
N VAL A 430 -4.00 1.97 0.78
CA VAL A 430 -4.41 1.18 -0.41
C VAL A 430 -4.56 2.03 -1.68
N GLY A 431 -4.63 3.35 -1.53
CA GLY A 431 -4.90 4.28 -2.64
C GLY A 431 -6.33 4.80 -2.59
N THR A 432 -6.67 5.70 -3.50
CA THR A 432 -8.01 6.30 -3.59
C THR A 432 -8.86 5.71 -4.70
N MET A 433 -8.43 4.60 -5.33
CA MET A 433 -9.19 3.88 -6.37
C MET A 433 -9.73 4.82 -7.46
N SER A 434 -8.83 5.66 -8.01
CA SER A 434 -9.11 6.71 -9.00
C SER A 434 -9.83 7.99 -8.51
N PHE A 435 -10.28 8.07 -7.26
CA PHE A 435 -10.97 9.26 -6.71
C PHE A 435 -10.04 10.36 -6.17
N GLY A 436 -8.73 10.23 -6.38
CA GLY A 436 -7.75 11.14 -5.78
C GLY A 436 -6.59 11.42 -6.72
N LYS A 437 -5.59 12.13 -6.22
CA LYS A 437 -4.49 12.66 -7.03
C LYS A 437 -3.42 11.63 -7.45
N MET A 438 -3.38 10.46 -6.83
CA MET A 438 -2.36 9.44 -7.11
C MET A 438 -2.92 8.46 -8.15
N GLU A 439 -2.04 7.85 -8.95
CA GLU A 439 -2.42 6.75 -9.84
C GLU A 439 -3.17 5.64 -9.06
N GLY A 440 -4.21 5.10 -9.66
CA GLY A 440 -5.03 4.01 -9.13
C GLY A 440 -6.19 3.71 -10.09
N ASP A 441 -6.67 2.48 -10.05
CA ASP A 441 -7.79 2.00 -10.87
C ASP A 441 -9.00 1.66 -10.01
N ALA A 442 -10.21 1.71 -10.57
CA ALA A 442 -11.42 1.35 -9.85
C ALA A 442 -11.42 -0.13 -9.39
N SER A 443 -10.70 -1.00 -10.11
CA SER A 443 -10.48 -2.40 -9.74
C SER A 443 -9.57 -2.59 -8.52
N ASP A 444 -8.84 -1.56 -8.09
CA ASP A 444 -8.07 -1.59 -6.83
C ASP A 444 -8.97 -1.81 -5.60
N LYS A 445 -10.30 -1.72 -5.74
CA LYS A 445 -11.27 -2.20 -4.75
C LYS A 445 -11.01 -3.66 -4.34
N ASN A 446 -10.43 -4.48 -5.21
CA ASN A 446 -10.06 -5.87 -4.91
C ASN A 446 -9.01 -5.96 -3.79
N ILE A 447 -8.17 -4.94 -3.63
CA ILE A 447 -7.24 -4.84 -2.49
C ILE A 447 -8.01 -4.77 -1.15
N ALA A 448 -9.17 -4.11 -1.14
CA ALA A 448 -9.98 -3.98 0.07
C ALA A 448 -10.79 -5.24 0.42
N PHE A 449 -11.02 -6.14 -0.54
CA PHE A 449 -11.73 -7.41 -0.32
C PHE A 449 -10.82 -8.57 0.10
N MET A 450 -9.50 -8.42 -0.05
CA MET A 450 -8.49 -9.39 0.37
C MET A 450 -8.27 -9.35 1.87
#